data_AF-A0A4Q3M5B0-F1
#
_entry.id   AF-A0A4Q3M5B0-F1
#
_cell.length_a   1.000
_cell.length_b   1.000
_cell.length_c   1.000
_cell.angle_alpha   90.00
_cell.angle_beta   90.00
_cell.angle_gamma   90.00
#
_symmetry.space_group_name_H-M   'P 1'
#
loop_
_entity.id
_entity.type
_entity.pdbx_description
1 polymer ?
#
loop_
_entity_poly.entity_id
_entity_poly.type
_entity_poly.pdbx_seq_one_letter_code
_entity_poly.pdbx_strand_id
1 'polypeptide(L)'
;MSLKLATSFASIALAIAPVSAADASVIYTCKFEVGVVVINHLGPENAVVQLAGEDRRYVFDDEKLVPRDTGLPTFLFQSGLKRWKLLNESGETLEITICKAAASSATQ
;
A
#
# COMPACT_ATOMS: atom_id res chain seq x y z
N MET A 1 5.72 59.90 -10.32
CA MET A 1 4.75 58.91 -10.83
C MET A 1 5.27 57.54 -10.42
N SER A 2 4.80 57.01 -9.29
CA SER A 2 5.40 55.81 -8.67
C SER A 2 4.57 54.58 -9.00
N LEU A 3 5.11 53.69 -9.83
CA LEU A 3 4.47 52.46 -10.27
C LEU A 3 4.63 51.40 -9.18
N LYS A 4 3.53 51.02 -8.51
CA LYS A 4 3.52 49.91 -7.54
C LYS A 4 3.32 48.59 -8.28
N LEU A 5 4.37 47.77 -8.38
CA LEU A 5 4.25 46.38 -8.83
C LEU A 5 3.66 45.55 -7.69
N ALA A 6 2.43 45.06 -7.89
CA ALA A 6 1.82 44.05 -7.04
C ALA A 6 2.26 42.65 -7.53
N THR A 7 3.30 42.10 -6.92
CA THR A 7 3.69 40.69 -7.10
C THR A 7 2.67 39.80 -6.43
N SER A 8 1.77 39.21 -7.21
CA SER A 8 0.90 38.12 -6.76
C SER A 8 1.72 36.84 -6.71
N PHE A 9 2.02 36.36 -5.51
CA PHE A 9 2.54 35.01 -5.30
C PHE A 9 1.39 34.03 -5.51
N ALA A 10 1.25 33.52 -6.72
CA ALA A 10 0.41 32.35 -6.96
C ALA A 10 1.09 31.15 -6.29
N SER A 11 0.67 30.83 -5.07
CA SER A 11 1.04 29.59 -4.39
C SER A 11 0.43 28.42 -5.18
N ILE A 12 1.21 27.85 -6.09
CA ILE A 12 0.88 26.57 -6.73
C ILE A 12 1.07 25.52 -5.64
N ALA A 13 0.01 25.23 -4.90
CA ALA A 13 -0.05 24.04 -4.09
C ALA A 13 -0.04 22.85 -5.06
N LEU A 14 1.11 22.20 -5.21
CA LEU A 14 1.15 20.87 -5.80
C LEU A 14 0.30 19.98 -4.88
N ALA A 15 -0.89 19.63 -5.34
CA ALA A 15 -1.68 18.56 -4.76
C ALA A 15 -0.87 17.27 -4.96
N ILE A 16 -0.07 16.91 -3.96
CA ILE A 16 0.53 15.58 -3.85
C ILE A 16 -0.65 14.68 -3.50
N ALA A 17 -1.32 14.14 -4.52
CA ALA A 17 -2.38 13.18 -4.31
C ALA A 17 -1.82 12.04 -3.45
N PRO A 18 -2.50 11.64 -2.36
CA PRO A 18 -2.13 10.40 -1.70
C PRO A 18 -2.25 9.32 -2.76
N VAL A 19 -1.14 8.64 -3.06
CA VAL A 19 -1.19 7.42 -3.85
C VAL A 19 -2.02 6.45 -3.02
N SER A 20 -3.31 6.38 -3.36
CA SER A 20 -4.18 5.27 -3.06
C SER A 20 -3.45 4.04 -3.59
N ALA A 21 -3.06 3.14 -2.70
CA ALA A 21 -2.42 1.89 -3.08
C ALA A 21 -3.31 1.02 -4.00
N ALA A 22 -4.60 1.38 -4.14
CA ALA A 22 -5.59 0.65 -4.92
C ALA A 22 -5.59 0.99 -6.42
N ASP A 23 -5.03 2.13 -6.85
CA ASP A 23 -5.26 2.61 -8.24
C ASP A 23 -4.13 2.30 -9.24
N ALA A 24 -3.00 1.77 -8.76
CA ALA A 24 -1.92 1.31 -9.61
C ALA A 24 -1.52 -0.11 -9.20
N SER A 25 -1.26 -0.99 -10.18
CA SER A 25 -0.66 -2.29 -9.90
C SER A 25 0.70 -2.02 -9.25
N VAL A 26 0.76 -2.12 -7.92
CA VAL A 26 1.94 -1.89 -7.10
C VAL A 26 2.30 -3.21 -6.44
N ILE A 27 3.59 -3.52 -6.46
CA ILE A 27 4.16 -4.66 -5.76
C ILE A 27 4.87 -4.15 -4.51
N TYR A 28 4.43 -4.60 -3.34
CA TYR A 28 5.13 -4.38 -2.08
C TYR A 28 5.94 -5.61 -1.71
N THR A 29 7.22 -5.44 -1.44
CA THR A 29 8.07 -6.48 -0.83
C THR A 29 8.36 -6.09 0.61
N CYS A 30 7.80 -6.86 1.53
CA CYS A 30 7.85 -6.66 2.97
C CYS A 30 8.78 -7.70 3.60
N LYS A 31 9.65 -7.27 4.52
CA LYS A 31 10.45 -8.19 5.33
C LYS A 31 9.86 -8.19 6.73
N PHE A 32 9.16 -9.26 7.06
CA PHE A 32 8.67 -9.57 8.40
C PHE A 32 9.62 -10.56 9.08
N GLU A 33 9.49 -10.75 10.39
CA GLU A 33 10.24 -11.78 11.14
C GLU A 33 9.89 -13.19 10.64
N VAL A 34 8.63 -13.40 10.24
CA VAL A 34 8.15 -14.67 9.67
C VAL A 34 8.68 -14.94 8.25
N GLY A 35 9.29 -13.94 7.60
CA GLY A 35 9.87 -14.08 6.28
C GLY A 35 9.57 -12.91 5.34
N VAL A 36 9.94 -13.10 4.07
CA VAL A 36 9.63 -12.16 3.00
C VAL A 36 8.20 -12.39 2.51
N VAL A 37 7.43 -11.30 2.43
CA VAL A 37 6.06 -11.29 1.94
C VAL A 37 6.00 -10.37 0.72
N VAL A 38 5.47 -10.87 -0.39
CA VAL A 38 5.28 -10.09 -1.61
C VAL A 38 3.80 -9.87 -1.83
N ILE A 39 3.36 -8.63 -1.86
CA ILE A 39 1.97 -8.23 -2.07
C ILE A 39 1.87 -7.65 -3.47
N ASN A 40 1.08 -8.27 -4.34
CA ASN A 40 0.84 -7.82 -5.70
C ASN A 40 -0.63 -7.44 -5.88
N HIS A 41 -0.91 -6.15 -6.07
CA HIS A 41 -2.26 -5.68 -6.38
C HIS A 41 -2.64 -6.00 -7.84
N LEU A 42 -3.73 -6.75 -8.00
CA LEU A 42 -4.36 -7.14 -9.26
C LEU A 42 -5.58 -6.24 -9.56
N GLY A 43 -5.45 -4.94 -9.30
CA GLY A 43 -6.52 -3.95 -9.38
C GLY A 43 -6.94 -3.42 -8.01
N PRO A 44 -8.10 -2.74 -7.91
CA PRO A 44 -8.50 -2.01 -6.72
C PRO A 44 -8.89 -2.91 -5.55
N GLU A 45 -9.45 -4.08 -5.83
CA GLU A 45 -10.06 -4.95 -4.81
C GLU A 45 -9.33 -6.28 -4.61
N ASN A 46 -8.47 -6.69 -5.56
CA ASN A 46 -7.89 -8.03 -5.52
C ASN A 46 -6.38 -7.95 -5.44
N ALA A 47 -5.80 -8.85 -4.65
CA ALA A 47 -4.35 -9.01 -4.56
C ALA A 47 -3.96 -10.49 -4.47
N VAL A 48 -2.72 -10.76 -4.89
CA VAL A 48 -2.03 -12.01 -4.58
C VAL A 48 -0.93 -11.69 -3.60
N VAL A 49 -0.89 -12.43 -2.48
CA VAL A 49 0.15 -12.31 -1.46
C VAL A 49 0.95 -13.60 -1.46
N GLN A 50 2.25 -13.50 -1.70
CA GLN A 50 3.15 -14.62 -1.58
C GLN A 50 3.64 -14.74 -0.13
N LEU A 51 3.31 -15.86 0.52
CA LEU A 51 3.68 -16.20 1.88
C LEU A 51 4.41 -17.54 1.88
N ALA A 52 5.63 -17.58 2.42
CA ALA A 52 6.46 -18.79 2.44
C ALA A 52 6.62 -19.45 1.04
N GLY A 53 6.63 -18.64 -0.03
CA GLY A 53 6.74 -19.12 -1.42
C GLY A 53 5.42 -19.57 -2.06
N GLU A 54 4.30 -19.52 -1.34
CA GLU A 54 2.97 -19.85 -1.86
C GLU A 54 2.14 -18.62 -2.13
N ASP A 55 1.51 -18.57 -3.31
CA ASP A 55 0.62 -17.49 -3.70
C ASP A 55 -0.77 -17.69 -3.10
N ARG A 56 -1.23 -16.68 -2.36
CA ARG A 56 -2.52 -16.67 -1.66
C ARG A 56 -3.40 -15.54 -2.15
N ARG A 57 -4.70 -15.77 -2.25
CA ARG A 57 -5.64 -14.75 -2.75
C ARG A 57 -6.19 -13.91 -1.60
N TYR A 58 -6.16 -12.60 -1.81
CA TYR A 58 -6.61 -11.60 -0.86
C TYR A 58 -7.58 -10.62 -1.53
N VAL A 59 -8.46 -10.06 -0.69
CA VAL A 59 -9.31 -8.92 -1.04
C VAL A 59 -8.76 -7.69 -0.33
N PHE A 60 -8.63 -6.59 -1.06
CA PHE A 60 -8.30 -5.29 -0.50
C PHE A 60 -9.59 -4.56 -0.14
N ASP A 61 -9.79 -4.31 1.15
CA ASP A 61 -10.99 -3.70 1.74
C ASP A 61 -10.55 -2.70 2.82
N ASP A 62 -10.88 -1.41 2.63
CA ASP A 62 -10.55 -0.31 3.55
C ASP A 62 -9.13 -0.38 4.15
N GLU A 63 -8.13 -0.39 3.26
CA GLU A 63 -6.70 -0.50 3.58
C GLU A 63 -6.23 -1.87 4.10
N LYS A 64 -7.12 -2.85 4.26
CA LYS A 64 -6.78 -4.21 4.69
C LYS A 64 -6.72 -5.18 3.51
N LEU A 65 -5.73 -6.05 3.53
CA LEU A 65 -5.74 -7.29 2.76
C LEU A 65 -6.28 -8.40 3.65
N VAL A 66 -7.51 -8.81 3.34
CA VAL A 66 -8.21 -9.91 4.01
C VAL A 66 -8.05 -11.18 3.16
N PRO A 67 -7.57 -12.29 3.72
CA PRO A 67 -7.41 -13.54 2.97
C PRO A 67 -8.78 -14.11 2.59
N ARG A 68 -8.85 -14.75 1.42
CA ARG A 68 -10.05 -15.53 1.04
C ARG A 68 -10.09 -16.90 1.73
N ASP A 69 -8.92 -17.43 2.09
CA ASP A 69 -8.77 -18.71 2.78
C ASP A 69 -8.59 -18.49 4.29
N THR A 70 -9.12 -19.40 5.11
CA THR A 70 -8.99 -19.34 6.58
C THR A 70 -7.58 -19.71 7.05
N GLY A 71 -7.19 -19.23 8.24
CA GLY A 71 -5.89 -19.56 8.85
C GLY A 71 -4.71 -18.79 8.26
N LEU A 72 -4.98 -17.78 7.42
CA LEU A 72 -3.99 -16.85 6.90
C LEU A 72 -4.09 -15.51 7.63
N PRO A 73 -2.97 -14.77 7.74
CA PRO A 73 -2.99 -13.47 8.40
C PRO A 73 -3.65 -12.40 7.54
N THR A 74 -4.16 -11.36 8.20
CA THR A 74 -4.60 -10.11 7.56
C THR A 74 -3.44 -9.11 7.53
N PHE A 75 -3.33 -8.32 6.47
CA PHE A 75 -2.37 -7.22 6.41
C PHE A 75 -3.10 -5.88 6.39
N LEU A 76 -2.62 -4.89 7.14
CA LEU A 76 -3.17 -3.53 7.11
C LEU A 76 -2.11 -2.57 6.55
N PHE A 77 -2.47 -1.87 5.49
CA PHE A 77 -1.69 -0.76 4.98
C PHE A 77 -2.01 0.50 5.78
N GLN A 78 -1.00 1.22 6.24
CA GLN A 78 -1.18 2.54 6.83
C GLN A 78 -0.66 3.58 5.86
N SER A 79 -1.52 4.04 4.97
CA SER A 79 -1.17 4.95 3.87
C SER A 79 -0.41 6.20 4.33
N GLY A 80 -0.90 6.86 5.39
CA GLY A 80 -0.25 8.04 5.98
C GLY A 80 1.16 7.80 6.53
N LEU A 81 1.52 6.55 6.82
CA LEU A 81 2.82 6.16 7.36
C LEU A 81 3.64 5.28 6.41
N LYS A 82 3.11 4.98 5.21
CA LYS A 82 3.73 4.14 4.18
C LYS A 82 4.29 2.82 4.72
N ARG A 83 3.58 2.18 5.65
CA ARG A 83 4.00 0.94 6.31
C ARG A 83 2.87 -0.08 6.32
N TRP A 84 3.25 -1.34 6.44
CA TRP A 84 2.33 -2.46 6.53
C TRP A 84 2.38 -3.07 7.92
N LYS A 85 1.23 -3.55 8.38
CA LYS A 85 1.09 -4.32 9.61
C LYS A 85 0.66 -5.75 9.29
N LEU A 86 1.25 -6.70 9.99
CA LEU A 86 0.77 -8.07 10.07
C LEU A 86 -0.20 -8.18 11.24
N LEU A 87 -1.41 -8.67 10.99
CA LEU A 87 -2.45 -8.83 12.01
C LEU A 87 -2.75 -10.31 12.26
N ASN A 88 -3.10 -10.65 13.50
CA ASN A 88 -3.66 -11.96 13.85
C ASN A 88 -5.17 -12.02 13.53
N GLU A 89 -5.80 -13.15 13.86
CA GLU A 89 -7.24 -13.39 13.61
C GLU A 89 -8.16 -12.47 14.44
N SER A 90 -7.71 -11.97 15.60
CA SER A 90 -8.46 -10.99 16.40
C SER A 90 -8.27 -9.53 15.92
N GLY A 91 -7.42 -9.30 14.91
CA GLY A 91 -7.12 -7.98 14.36
C GLY A 91 -6.04 -7.20 15.12
N GLU A 92 -5.36 -7.82 16.08
CA GLU A 92 -4.23 -7.23 16.80
C GLU A 92 -2.98 -7.22 15.93
N THR A 93 -2.15 -6.19 16.12
CA THR A 93 -0.89 -6.06 15.39
C THR A 93 0.16 -7.01 15.96
N LEU A 94 0.61 -7.96 15.14
CA LEU A 94 1.75 -8.82 15.46
C LEU A 94 3.07 -8.13 15.12
N GLU A 95 3.14 -7.49 13.95
CA GLU A 95 4.37 -6.87 13.45
C GLU A 95 4.08 -5.66 12.56
N ILE A 96 5.03 -4.74 12.46
CA ILE A 96 4.99 -3.56 11.59
C ILE A 96 6.28 -3.50 10.77
N THR A 97 6.17 -3.32 9.46
CA THR A 97 7.34 -3.19 8.58
C THR A 97 7.13 -2.13 7.50
N ILE A 98 8.24 -1.56 7.02
CA ILE A 98 8.24 -0.67 5.86
C ILE A 98 8.61 -1.52 4.65
N CYS A 99 7.72 -1.55 3.66
CA CYS A 99 7.92 -2.37 2.47
C CYS A 99 8.55 -1.54 1.35
N LYS A 100 9.34 -2.21 0.50
CA LYS A 100 9.77 -1.63 -0.76
C LYS A 100 8.60 -1.69 -1.73
N ALA A 101 8.25 -0.56 -2.34
CA ALA A 101 7.22 -0.49 -3.38
C ALA A 101 7.88 -0.41 -4.76
N ALA A 102 7.37 -1.18 -5.70
CA ALA A 102 7.70 -1.08 -7.12
C ALA A 102 6.42 -0.94 -7.92
N ALA A 103 6.46 -0.14 -8.99
CA ALA A 103 5.40 -0.19 -9.99
C ALA A 103 5.41 -1.58 -10.62
N SER A 104 4.26 -2.22 -10.67
CA SER A 104 4.07 -3.40 -11.49
C SER A 104 4.09 -2.94 -12.93
N SER A 105 5.07 -3.41 -13.70
CA SER A 105 5.05 -3.28 -15.14
C SER A 105 3.96 -4.21 -15.66
N ALA A 106 2.75 -3.68 -15.79
CA ALA A 106 1.77 -4.26 -16.70
C ALA A 106 2.35 -4.10 -18.12
N THR A 107 3.09 -5.11 -18.59
CA THR A 107 3.32 -5.25 -20.03
C THR A 107 1.97 -5.66 -20.62
N GLN A 108 1.20 -4.68 -21.07
CA GLN A 108 0.23 -4.89 -22.15
C GLN A 108 0.98 -4.80 -23.48
#